data_AF-M2SLU1-F1
#
_entry.id   AF-M2SLU1-F1
#
_cell.length_a   1.000
_cell.length_b   1.000
_cell.length_c   1.000
_cell.angle_alpha   90.00
_cell.angle_beta   90.00
_cell.angle_gamma   90.00
#
_symmetry.space_group_name_H-M   'P 1'
#
loop_
_entity.id
_entity.type
_entity.pdbx_description
1 polymer ?
#
loop_
_entity_poly.entity_id
_entity_poly.type
_entity_poly.pdbx_seq_one_letter_code
_entity_poly.pdbx_strand_id
1 'polypeptide(L)' 'MRVVLADDSPTTYGNGWIRLETEVVTLRLAGQESREKISIMDLGETEMIIGYDWLLKHNPAIDWQKKTLLSREPVHKVA' A
#
# COMPACT_ATOMS: atom_id res chain seq x y z
N MET A 1 20.58 1.24 2.29
CA MET A 1 19.17 1.53 1.93
C MET A 1 18.92 2.99 2.25
N ARG A 2 18.46 3.79 1.29
CA ARG A 2 18.30 5.24 1.45
C ARG A 2 16.96 5.52 2.16
N VAL A 3 17.04 6.03 3.38
CA VAL A 3 15.89 6.46 4.19
C VAL A 3 15.51 7.87 3.74
N VAL A 4 14.25 8.09 3.40
CA VAL A 4 13.69 9.44 3.22
C VAL A 4 13.23 9.90 4.59
N LEU A 5 13.80 11.00 5.08
CA LEU A 5 13.34 11.67 6.28
C LEU A 5 12.07 12.44 5.90
N ALA A 6 10.96 12.19 6.58
CA ALA A 6 9.86 13.14 6.60
C ALA A 6 10.45 14.46 7.13
N ASP A 7 10.26 15.55 6.40
CA ASP A 7 10.71 16.83 6.91
C ASP A 7 9.96 17.12 8.23
N ASP A 8 10.65 17.71 9.20
CA ASP A 8 10.07 18.08 10.51
C ASP A 8 9.03 19.22 10.38
N SER A 9 8.44 19.41 9.19
CA SER A 9 7.37 20.35 8.98
C SER A 9 6.11 19.80 9.69
N PRO A 10 5.51 20.54 10.64
CA PRO A 10 4.32 20.08 11.31
C PRO A 10 3.19 19.98 10.28
N THR A 11 2.76 18.78 9.94
CA THR A 11 1.52 18.60 9.19
C THR A 11 0.38 19.00 10.11
N THR A 12 -0.30 20.11 9.78
CA THR A 12 -1.39 20.68 10.58
C THR A 12 -2.69 19.87 10.49
N TYR A 13 -2.62 18.62 10.03
CA TYR A 13 -3.78 17.78 9.80
C TYR A 13 -3.74 16.58 10.76
N GLY A 14 -4.75 16.46 11.62
CA GLY A 14 -4.87 15.37 12.60
C GLY A 14 -3.85 15.37 13.75
N ASN A 15 -3.11 16.47 13.96
CA ASN A 15 -2.10 16.64 15.00
C ASN A 15 -0.92 15.64 14.89
N GLY A 16 -0.69 15.03 13.72
CA GLY A 16 0.32 13.98 13.54
C GLY A 16 0.00 12.65 14.25
N TRP A 17 -1.19 12.49 14.82
CA TRP A 17 -1.62 11.24 15.45
C TRP A 17 -2.23 10.33 14.40
N ILE A 18 -1.57 9.21 14.12
CA ILE A 18 -2.18 8.10 13.41
C ILE A 18 -3.30 7.55 14.29
N ARG A 19 -4.56 7.90 13.99
CA ARG A 19 -5.72 7.16 14.54
C ARG A 19 -5.77 5.84 13.79
N LEU A 20 -5.14 4.83 14.38
CA LEU A 20 -4.99 3.52 13.77
C LEU A 20 -6.30 2.75 13.86
N GLU A 21 -7.25 3.05 12.99
CA GLU A 21 -8.38 2.15 12.72
C GLU A 21 -7.89 1.13 11.69
N THR A 22 -7.95 -0.15 12.04
CA THR A 22 -7.53 -1.22 11.14
C THR A 22 -8.69 -2.13 10.83
N GLU A 23 -8.98 -2.30 9.54
CA GLU A 23 -10.05 -3.18 9.09
C GLU A 23 -9.51 -4.22 8.11
N VAL A 24 -10.19 -5.36 8.08
CA VAL A 24 -9.88 -6.43 7.14
C VAL A 24 -10.71 -6.22 5.88
N VAL A 25 -10.05 -5.76 4.81
CA VAL A 25 -10.72 -5.47 3.54
C VAL A 25 -10.25 -6.40 2.43
N THR A 26 -11.07 -6.51 1.38
CA THR A 26 -10.68 -7.14 0.13
C THR A 26 -9.94 -6.12 -0.74
N LEU A 27 -8.64 -6.32 -0.93
CA LEU A 27 -7.79 -5.53 -1.82
C LEU A 27 -7.71 -6.21 -3.18
N ARG A 28 -8.03 -5.46 -4.24
CA ARG A 28 -7.79 -5.87 -5.64
C ARG A 28 -6.65 -5.06 -6.22
N LEU A 29 -5.47 -5.67 -6.29
CA LEU A 29 -4.24 -5.03 -6.75
C LEU A 29 -3.44 -6.02 -7.58
N ALA A 30 -2.71 -5.54 -8.60
CA ALA A 30 -1.83 -6.38 -9.43
C ALA A 30 -2.53 -7.52 -10.19
N GLY A 31 -3.86 -7.44 -10.37
CA GLY A 31 -4.66 -8.55 -10.93
C GLY A 31 -4.93 -9.70 -9.95
N GLN A 32 -4.63 -9.49 -8.66
CA GLN A 32 -4.91 -10.43 -7.58
C GLN A 32 -5.92 -9.84 -6.60
N GLU A 33 -6.70 -10.71 -5.97
CA GLU A 33 -7.57 -10.38 -4.85
C GLU A 33 -6.98 -10.97 -3.57
N SER A 34 -6.81 -10.15 -2.55
CA SER A 34 -6.26 -10.56 -1.25
C SER A 34 -7.03 -9.92 -0.11
N ARG A 35 -7.22 -10.67 0.98
CA ARG A 35 -7.82 -10.14 2.21
C ARG A 35 -6.70 -9.65 3.12
N GLU A 36 -6.61 -8.35 3.32
CA GLU A 36 -5.50 -7.71 4.05
C GLU A 36 -6.04 -6.83 5.17
N LYS A 37 -5.30 -6.78 6.28
CA LYS A 37 -5.54 -5.82 7.36
C LYS A 37 -4.89 -4.50 6.98
N ILE A 38 -5.69 -3.51 6.60
CA ILE A 38 -5.20 -2.20 6.19
C ILE A 38 -5.34 -1.19 7.33
N SER A 39 -4.46 -0.19 7.36
CA SER A 39 -4.62 0.98 8.22
C SER A 39 -5.48 2.00 7.48
N ILE A 40 -6.54 2.47 8.12
CA ILE A 40 -7.42 3.52 7.59
C ILE A 40 -6.93 4.85 8.17
N MET A 41 -6.59 5.79 7.30
CA MET A 41 -6.21 7.14 7.67
C MET A 41 -6.58 8.14 6.57
N ASP A 42 -6.74 9.41 6.93
CA ASP A 42 -6.87 10.46 5.94
C ASP A 42 -5.51 10.68 5.25
N LEU A 43 -5.49 10.47 3.93
CA LEU A 43 -4.32 10.55 3.07
C LEU A 43 -4.32 11.81 2.19
N GLY A 44 -5.27 12.74 2.40
CA GLY A 44 -5.44 13.92 1.56
C GLY A 44 -5.76 13.53 0.11
N GLU A 45 -4.92 13.97 -0.83
CA GLU A 45 -5.08 13.66 -2.26
C GLU A 45 -4.57 12.26 -2.65
N THR A 46 -3.90 11.54 -1.73
CA THR A 46 -3.36 10.20 -2.03
C THR A 46 -4.44 9.15 -1.80
N GLU A 47 -4.76 8.35 -2.82
CA GLU A 47 -5.79 7.31 -2.69
C GLU A 47 -5.36 6.13 -1.81
N MET A 48 -4.10 5.71 -1.89
CA MET A 48 -3.59 4.54 -1.18
C MET A 48 -2.07 4.55 -1.06
N ILE A 49 -1.56 4.09 0.09
CA ILE A 49 -0.13 3.80 0.30
C ILE A 49 0.04 2.30 0.48
N ILE A 50 0.91 1.69 -0.33
CA ILE A 50 1.29 0.28 -0.18
C ILE A 50 2.58 0.20 0.64
N GLY A 51 2.49 -0.43 1.81
CA GLY A 51 3.61 -0.61 2.72
C GLY A 51 4.60 -1.68 2.27
N TYR A 52 5.80 -1.63 2.87
CA TYR A 52 6.88 -2.58 2.60
C TYR A 52 6.48 -4.04 2.87
N ASP A 53 5.74 -4.31 3.95
CA ASP A 53 5.33 -5.67 4.32
C ASP A 53 4.48 -6.33 3.24
N TRP A 54 3.59 -5.56 2.59
CA TRP A 54 2.79 -6.06 1.47
C TRP A 54 3.68 -6.37 0.25
N LEU A 55 4.64 -5.49 -0.07
CA LEU A 55 5.59 -5.71 -1.17
C LEU A 55 6.47 -6.94 -0.94
N LEU A 56 6.92 -7.18 0.30
CA LEU A 56 7.73 -8.33 0.65
C LEU A 56 6.93 -9.64 0.54
N LYS A 57 5.68 -9.63 1.03
CA LYS A 57 4.76 -10.79 1.00
C LYS A 57 4.40 -11.22 -0.41
N HIS A 58 4.04 -10.26 -1.27
CA HIS A 58 3.51 -10.54 -2.61
C HIS A 58 4.57 -10.51 -3.71
N ASN A 59 5.75 -9.94 -3.44
CA ASN A 59 6.90 -9.84 -4.34
C ASN A 59 6.52 -9.53 -5.81
N PRO A 60 5.74 -8.45 -6.07
CA PRO A 60 5.24 -8.18 -7.40
C PRO A 60 6.36 -7.74 -8.37
N ALA A 61 6.06 -7.78 -9.66
CA ALA A 61 6.84 -7.08 -10.67
C ALA A 61 6.43 -5.60 -10.65
N ILE A 62 7.38 -4.72 -10.35
CA ILE A 62 7.15 -3.27 -10.28
C ILE A 62 7.94 -2.61 -11.40
N ASP A 63 7.25 -1.85 -12.26
CA ASP A 63 7.87 -0.95 -13.22
C ASP A 63 7.76 0.48 -12.69
N TRP A 64 8.86 0.97 -12.10
CA TRP A 64 8.91 2.29 -11.46
C TRP A 64 8.80 3.44 -12.47
N GLN A 65 9.19 3.23 -13.73
CA GLN A 65 9.09 4.27 -14.76
C GLN A 65 7.65 4.41 -15.25
N LYS A 66 6.97 3.28 -15.47
CA LYS A 66 5.56 3.27 -15.90
C LYS A 66 4.59 3.40 -14.74
N LYS A 67 5.07 3.32 -13.50
CA LYS A 67 4.27 3.31 -12.27
C LYS A 67 3.23 2.18 -12.28
N THR A 68 3.64 0.98 -12.71
CA THR A 68 2.76 -0.19 -12.77
C THR A 68 3.25 -1.30 -11.84
N LEU A 69 2.31 -2.11 -11.37
CA LEU A 69 2.55 -3.24 -10.50
C LEU A 69 1.76 -4.44 -11.02
N LEU A 70 2.44 -5.57 -11.21
CA LEU A 70 1.88 -6.82 -11.74
C LEU A 70 2.21 -7.99 -10.82
N SER A 71 1.27 -8.92 -10.67
CA SER A 71 1.55 -10.20 -10.01
C SER A 71 2.65 -10.95 -10.75
N ARG A 72 3.58 -11.57 -10.00
CA ARG A 72 4.54 -12.52 -10.56
C ARG A 72 4.00 -13.95 -10.61
N GLU A 73 3.03 -14.26 -9.76
CA GLU A 73 2.40 -15.57 -9.78
C GLU A 73 1.41 -15.66 -10.94
N PRO A 74 1.28 -16.84 -11.58
CA PRO A 74 0.23 -17.06 -12.54
C PRO A 74 -1.12 -16.87 -11.83
N VAL A 75 -2.02 -16.10 -12.46
CA VAL A 75 -3.42 -16.05 -12.08
C VAL A 75 -3.90 -17.50 -12.11
N HIS A 76 -4.13 -18.11 -10.95
CA HIS A 76 -4.73 -19.44 -10.90
C HIS A 76 -6.08 -19.30 -11.60
N LYS A 77 -6.18 -19.89 -12.80
CA LYS A 77 -7.44 -19.97 -13.53
C LYS A 77 -8.38 -20.77 -12.64
N VAL A 78 -9.44 -20.11 -12.19
CA VAL A 78 -10.60 -20.79 -11.62
C VAL A 78 -11.13 -21.72 -12.72
N ALA A 79 -11.18 -23.02 -12.41
CA ALA A 79 -11.80 -24.05 -13.23
C ALA A 79 -13.33 -23.86 -13.28
#